data_AF-A0A849E4A1-F1
#
_entry.id   AF-A0A849E4A1-F1
#
_cell.length_a   1.000
_cell.length_b   1.000
_cell.length_c   1.000
_cell.angle_alpha   90.00
_cell.angle_beta   90.00
_cell.angle_gamma   90.00
#
_symmetry.space_group_name_H-M   'P 1'
#
loop_
_entity.id
_entity.type
_entity.pdbx_description
1 polymer ?
#
loop_
_entity_poly.entity_id
_entity_poly.type
_entity_poly.pdbx_seq_one_letter_code
_entity_poly.pdbx_strand_id
1 'polypeptide(L)'
;VHINAIGGDCPGKTELHRDILLRSSIFVEYPPQTRIEGEIQQLDADHPVTELWQVITGKSKGRTSGDQITLFDSVGFATEDFSALRYVYDQLEATGHFVELDMIADPDDPRDLFGMVQRAKV
;
A
#
# COMPACT_ATOMS: atom_id res chain seq x y z
N VAL A 1 7.94 -22.31 7.74
CA VAL A 1 6.96 -21.34 8.29
C VAL A 1 6.86 -20.14 7.36
N HIS A 2 5.67 -19.53 7.23
CA HIS A 2 5.49 -18.23 6.58
C HIS A 2 4.88 -17.27 7.61
N ILE A 3 5.44 -16.06 7.69
CA ILE A 3 5.00 -15.00 8.60
C ILE A 3 4.47 -13.86 7.74
N ASN A 4 3.25 -13.43 8.07
CA ASN A 4 2.61 -12.26 7.50
C ASN A 4 2.61 -11.17 8.57
N ALA A 5 3.58 -10.27 8.52
CA ALA A 5 3.71 -9.16 9.47
C ALA A 5 2.98 -7.95 8.88
N ILE A 6 1.86 -7.57 9.48
CA ILE A 6 0.96 -6.52 8.97
C ILE A 6 0.84 -5.36 9.97
N GLY A 7 0.96 -5.63 11.27
CA GLY A 7 0.64 -4.61 12.26
C GLY A 7 1.75 -3.58 12.46
N GLY A 8 3.00 -3.85 12.10
CA GLY A 8 4.07 -2.85 12.10
C GLY A 8 4.03 -2.03 10.81
N ASP A 9 3.60 -0.77 10.87
CA ASP A 9 3.27 0.04 9.69
C ASP A 9 3.74 1.51 9.80
N CYS A 10 4.54 1.85 10.82
CA CYS A 10 5.02 3.20 11.00
C CYS A 10 6.35 3.25 11.79
N PRO A 11 7.08 4.38 11.75
CA PRO A 11 8.35 4.51 12.45
C PRO A 11 8.19 4.26 13.96
N GLY A 12 8.98 3.33 14.49
CA GLY A 12 8.97 2.91 15.88
C GLY A 12 7.89 1.89 16.27
N LYS A 13 7.04 1.46 15.32
CA LYS A 13 6.00 0.45 15.56
C LYS A 13 6.35 -0.85 14.84
N THR A 14 6.75 -1.87 15.59
CA THR A 14 7.07 -3.20 15.10
C THR A 14 6.44 -4.30 15.97
N GLU A 15 6.17 -5.46 15.40
CA GLU A 15 5.56 -6.62 16.05
C GLU A 15 6.57 -7.75 16.30
N LEU A 16 7.62 -7.85 15.47
CA LEU A 16 8.56 -8.97 15.51
C LEU A 16 9.91 -8.57 16.10
N HIS A 17 10.47 -9.47 16.90
CA HIS A 17 11.84 -9.30 17.38
C HIS A 17 12.85 -9.44 16.23
N ARG A 18 13.85 -8.54 16.16
CA ARG A 18 14.94 -8.51 15.16
C ARG A 18 15.51 -9.87 14.74
N ASP A 19 15.72 -10.80 15.67
CA ASP A 19 16.28 -12.13 15.37
C ASP A 19 15.34 -13.04 14.54
N ILE A 20 14.05 -12.73 14.48
CA ILE A 20 13.12 -13.40 13.55
C ILE A 20 13.42 -12.96 12.13
N LEU A 21 13.67 -11.66 11.92
CA LEU A 21 13.96 -11.07 10.62
C LEU A 21 15.27 -11.64 10.07
N LEU A 22 16.32 -11.68 10.90
CA LEU A 22 17.65 -12.22 10.51
C LEU A 22 17.64 -13.70 10.10
N ARG A 23 16.60 -14.45 10.49
CA ARG A 23 16.43 -15.87 10.12
C ARG A 23 15.45 -16.08 8.98
N SER A 24 14.89 -15.01 8.42
CA SER A 24 13.85 -15.05 7.41
C SER A 24 14.38 -14.54 6.06
N SER A 25 13.86 -15.10 4.98
CA SER A 25 13.89 -14.39 3.69
C SER A 25 12.74 -13.39 3.67
N ILE A 26 13.08 -12.11 3.54
CA ILE A 26 12.17 -10.99 3.70
C ILE A 26 11.67 -10.51 2.34
N PHE A 27 10.35 -10.38 2.23
CA PHE A 27 9.65 -9.87 1.07
C PHE A 27 8.89 -8.61 1.44
N VAL A 28 8.92 -7.59 0.59
CA VAL A 28 8.36 -6.24 0.85
C VAL A 28 7.56 -5.73 -0.34
N GLU A 29 6.68 -4.75 -0.12
CA GLU A 29 5.93 -4.07 -1.18
C GLU A 29 6.80 -3.04 -1.92
N TYR A 30 7.25 -2.00 -1.21
CA TYR A 30 8.06 -0.91 -1.75
C TYR A 30 9.21 -0.55 -0.78
N PRO A 31 10.46 -0.97 -1.09
CA PRO A 31 11.56 -0.88 -0.13
C PRO A 31 11.81 0.52 0.47
N PRO A 32 11.79 1.63 -0.31
CA PRO A 32 12.02 2.95 0.26
C PRO A 32 11.05 3.32 1.39
N GLN A 33 9.80 2.86 1.34
CA GLN A 33 8.80 3.08 2.40
C GLN A 33 8.93 2.03 3.51
N THR A 34 9.00 0.74 3.18
CA THR A 34 9.08 -0.34 4.18
C THR A 34 10.34 -0.22 5.06
N ARG A 35 11.43 0.38 4.56
CA ARG A 35 12.63 0.67 5.37
C ARG A 35 12.41 1.64 6.52
N ILE A 36 11.39 2.48 6.40
CA ILE A 36 11.04 3.52 7.38
C ILE A 36 9.95 3.01 8.32
N GLU A 37 9.03 2.19 7.81
CA GLU A 37 7.75 1.88 8.47
C GLU A 37 7.61 0.42 8.92
N GLY A 38 8.26 -0.53 8.21
CA GLY A 38 8.07 -1.97 8.41
C GLY A 38 8.97 -2.55 9.50
N GLU A 39 8.94 -3.87 9.64
CA GLU A 39 9.79 -4.63 10.55
C GLU A 39 11.29 -4.39 10.27
N ILE A 40 11.67 -4.29 9.00
CA ILE A 40 13.07 -4.09 8.57
C ILE A 40 13.69 -2.77 9.02
N GLN A 41 12.93 -1.84 9.59
CA GLN A 41 13.48 -0.65 10.24
C GLN A 41 14.44 -1.01 11.41
N GLN A 42 14.37 -2.25 11.93
CA GLN A 42 15.27 -2.79 12.95
C GLN A 42 16.61 -3.31 12.39
N LEU A 43 16.79 -3.32 11.07
CA LEU A 43 17.95 -3.88 10.38
C LEU A 43 18.81 -2.77 9.76
N ASP A 44 20.00 -3.14 9.30
CA ASP A 44 20.85 -2.22 8.54
C ASP A 44 20.14 -1.79 7.25
N ALA A 45 20.39 -0.55 6.81
CA ALA A 45 19.69 0.06 5.67
C ALA A 45 19.87 -0.73 4.35
N ASP A 46 20.97 -1.48 4.23
CA ASP A 46 21.32 -2.32 3.09
C ASP A 46 20.97 -3.81 3.28
N HIS A 47 20.35 -4.21 4.40
CA HIS A 47 19.97 -5.60 4.64
C HIS A 47 19.09 -6.13 3.49
N PRO A 48 19.43 -7.25 2.84
CA PRO A 48 18.76 -7.65 1.60
C PRO A 48 17.27 -7.93 1.79
N VAL A 49 16.45 -7.42 0.88
CA VAL A 49 15.01 -7.71 0.79
C VAL A 49 14.66 -8.03 -0.65
N THR A 50 13.58 -8.78 -0.86
CA THR A 50 13.05 -9.07 -2.20
C THR A 50 11.72 -8.36 -2.37
N GLU A 51 11.57 -7.58 -3.44
CA GLU A 51 10.28 -6.96 -3.73
C GLU A 51 9.26 -8.01 -4.19
N LEU A 52 8.05 -7.99 -3.63
CA LEU A 52 7.01 -8.98 -3.89
C LEU A 52 6.65 -9.06 -5.39
N TRP A 53 6.62 -7.91 -6.07
CA TRP A 53 6.32 -7.86 -7.51
C TRP A 53 7.32 -8.66 -8.35
N GLN A 54 8.59 -8.74 -7.94
CA GLN A 54 9.60 -9.53 -8.64
C GLN A 54 9.32 -11.02 -8.51
N VAL A 55 8.78 -11.46 -7.37
CA VAL A 55 8.37 -12.85 -7.16
C VAL A 55 7.15 -13.18 -8.03
N ILE A 56 6.14 -12.32 -8.00
CA ILE A 56 4.91 -12.50 -8.80
C ILE A 56 5.20 -12.56 -10.29
N THR A 57 6.14 -11.74 -10.77
CA THR A 57 6.56 -11.70 -12.18
C THR A 57 7.62 -12.74 -12.55
N GLY A 58 8.05 -13.60 -11.62
CA GLY A 58 9.04 -14.64 -11.85
C GLY A 58 10.49 -14.13 -12.02
N LYS A 59 10.75 -12.85 -11.74
CA LYS A 59 12.10 -12.25 -11.77
C LYS A 59 12.97 -12.67 -10.57
N SER A 60 12.33 -12.94 -9.45
CA SER A 60 12.97 -13.40 -8.21
C SER A 60 12.28 -14.66 -7.71
N LYS A 61 13.02 -15.52 -7.00
CA LYS A 61 12.42 -16.71 -6.37
C LYS A 61 11.68 -16.28 -5.10
N GLY A 62 10.49 -16.84 -4.89
CA GLY A 62 9.82 -16.78 -3.59
C GLY A 62 10.44 -17.81 -2.63
N ARG A 63 9.61 -18.73 -2.15
CA ARG A 63 10.08 -19.86 -1.34
C ARG A 63 10.99 -20.79 -2.16
N THR A 64 12.11 -21.21 -1.58
CA THR A 64 13.12 -22.10 -2.18
C THR A 64 13.25 -23.45 -1.47
N SER A 65 12.76 -23.59 -0.24
CA SER A 65 12.69 -24.88 0.47
C SER A 65 11.52 -24.94 1.47
N GLY A 66 11.20 -26.16 1.93
CA GLY A 66 10.17 -26.40 2.96
C GLY A 66 10.54 -25.80 4.32
N ASP A 67 11.81 -25.87 4.69
CA ASP A 67 12.32 -25.42 5.99
C ASP A 67 12.59 -23.91 6.05
N GLN A 68 12.61 -23.23 4.91
CA GLN A 68 12.82 -21.79 4.83
C GLN A 68 11.77 -21.04 5.65
N ILE A 69 12.21 -20.04 6.42
CA ILE A 69 11.31 -19.05 7.01
C ILE A 69 11.17 -17.90 6.01
N THR A 70 9.94 -17.60 5.63
CA THR A 70 9.63 -16.45 4.75
C THR A 70 8.83 -15.46 5.53
N LEU A 71 9.17 -14.19 5.42
CA LEU A 71 8.50 -13.09 6.10
C LEU A 71 8.03 -12.11 5.03
N PHE A 72 6.73 -11.85 4.98
CA PHE A 72 6.19 -10.71 4.25
C PHE A 72 6.07 -9.56 5.25
N ASP A 73 6.86 -8.51 5.04
CA ASP A 73 6.89 -7.29 5.84
C ASP A 73 6.00 -6.27 5.14
N SER A 74 4.73 -6.24 5.53
CA SER A 74 3.67 -5.49 4.89
C SER A 74 3.36 -4.25 5.69
N VAL A 75 3.44 -3.10 5.01
CA VAL A 75 3.07 -1.79 5.55
C VAL A 75 1.92 -1.14 4.77
N GLY A 76 1.52 -1.77 3.66
CA GLY A 76 0.57 -1.23 2.71
C GLY A 76 1.21 -0.25 1.74
N PHE A 77 0.84 -0.35 0.46
CA PHE A 77 1.33 0.58 -0.57
C PHE A 77 0.22 1.02 -1.52
N ALA A 78 0.28 2.27 -1.97
CA ALA A 78 -0.77 2.95 -2.73
C ALA A 78 -1.28 2.18 -3.97
N THR A 79 -0.47 1.32 -4.58
CA THR A 79 -0.89 0.46 -5.70
C THR A 79 -2.01 -0.52 -5.30
N GLU A 80 -2.03 -0.98 -4.05
CA GLU A 80 -3.04 -1.88 -3.51
C GLU A 80 -4.38 -1.16 -3.39
N ASP A 81 -4.38 0.02 -2.76
CA ASP A 81 -5.56 0.89 -2.66
C ASP A 81 -6.06 1.30 -4.03
N PHE A 82 -5.17 1.67 -4.95
CA PHE A 82 -5.53 2.00 -6.32
C PHE A 82 -6.23 0.84 -7.02
N SER A 83 -5.71 -0.38 -6.84
CA SER A 83 -6.30 -1.59 -7.43
C SER A 83 -7.68 -1.88 -6.82
N ALA A 84 -7.84 -1.73 -5.51
CA ALA A 84 -9.12 -1.87 -4.82
C ALA A 84 -10.13 -0.81 -5.28
N LEU A 85 -9.71 0.45 -5.42
CA LEU A 85 -10.56 1.54 -5.92
C LEU A 85 -11.04 1.29 -7.34
N ARG A 86 -10.17 0.79 -8.23
CA ARG A 86 -10.58 0.40 -9.59
C ARG A 86 -11.62 -0.71 -9.56
N TYR A 87 -11.41 -1.72 -8.73
CA TYR A 87 -12.38 -2.79 -8.56
C TYR A 87 -13.74 -2.24 -8.08
N VAL A 88 -13.74 -1.43 -7.02
CA VAL A 88 -14.97 -0.81 -6.47
C VAL A 88 -15.65 0.06 -7.53
N TYR A 89 -14.89 0.84 -8.30
CA TYR A 89 -15.42 1.67 -9.39
C TYR A 89 -16.16 0.83 -10.44
N ASP A 90 -15.55 -0.27 -10.89
CA ASP A 90 -16.18 -1.19 -11.85
C ASP A 90 -17.46 -1.86 -11.27
N GLN A 91 -17.59 -1.96 -9.94
CA GLN A 91 -18.80 -2.47 -9.29
C GLN A 91 -19.93 -1.43 -9.16
N LEU A 92 -19.65 -0.14 -9.33
CA LEU A 92 -20.68 0.90 -9.14
C LEU A 92 -21.80 0.76 -10.16
N GLU A 93 -21.47 0.54 -11.44
CA GLU A 93 -22.46 0.32 -12.50
C GLU A 93 -23.25 -0.97 -12.28
N ALA A 94 -22.58 -2.04 -11.82
CA ALA A 94 -23.21 -3.34 -11.63
C ALA A 94 -24.18 -3.38 -10.43
N THR A 95 -23.89 -2.62 -9.38
CA THR A 95 -24.65 -2.66 -8.10
C THR A 95 -25.63 -1.50 -7.94
N GLY A 96 -25.37 -0.36 -8.57
CA GLY A 96 -26.14 0.87 -8.37
C GLY A 96 -26.01 1.45 -6.95
N HIS A 97 -25.04 0.99 -6.15
CA HIS A 97 -24.85 1.41 -4.76
C HIS A 97 -23.92 2.63 -4.66
N PHE A 98 -24.36 3.76 -5.20
CA PHE A 98 -23.65 5.03 -5.10
C PHE A 98 -24.61 6.22 -5.12
N VAL A 99 -24.09 7.38 -4.72
CA VAL A 99 -24.72 8.68 -4.90
C VAL A 99 -23.71 9.57 -5.58
N GLU A 100 -24.13 10.27 -6.64
CA GLU A 100 -23.29 11.28 -7.27
C GLU A 100 -23.21 12.51 -6.37
N LEU A 101 -22.00 12.90 -6.04
CA LEU A 101 -21.71 14.08 -5.24
C LEU A 101 -21.04 15.13 -6.13
N ASP A 102 -21.53 16.36 -6.04
CA ASP A 102 -20.87 17.51 -6.62
C ASP A 102 -19.68 17.93 -5.72
N MET A 103 -18.49 17.46 -6.08
CA MET A 103 -17.27 17.57 -5.26
C MET A 103 -16.33 18.69 -5.74
N ILE A 104 -16.49 19.18 -6.97
CA ILE A 104 -15.58 20.14 -7.61
C ILE A 104 -16.42 21.29 -8.15
N ALA A 105 -15.98 22.51 -7.88
CA ALA A 105 -16.61 23.69 -8.48
C ALA A 105 -16.44 23.67 -10.00
N ASP A 106 -17.55 23.75 -10.73
CA ASP A 106 -17.61 23.80 -12.20
C ASP A 106 -18.26 25.12 -12.69
N PRO A 107 -17.55 26.27 -12.61
CA PRO A 107 -18.09 27.55 -13.05
C PRO A 107 -17.99 27.72 -14.58
N ASP A 108 -19.00 28.37 -15.18
CA ASP A 108 -19.02 28.67 -16.63
C ASP A 108 -17.79 29.47 -17.11
N ASP A 109 -17.28 30.42 -16.29
CA ASP A 109 -15.94 30.98 -16.46
C ASP A 109 -15.03 30.34 -15.40
N PRO A 110 -13.98 29.59 -15.78
CA PRO A 110 -13.06 28.93 -14.84
C PRO A 110 -12.33 29.91 -13.90
N ARG A 111 -12.39 31.22 -14.17
CA ARG A 111 -11.85 32.28 -13.32
C ARG A 111 -12.88 32.90 -12.37
N ASP A 112 -14.17 32.67 -12.57
CA ASP A 112 -15.27 33.25 -11.80
C ASP A 112 -15.78 32.30 -10.68
N LEU A 113 -14.85 31.79 -9.88
CA LEU A 113 -15.22 30.97 -8.72
C LEU A 113 -16.07 31.78 -7.71
N PHE A 114 -15.77 33.06 -7.53
CA PHE A 114 -16.49 33.92 -6.59
C PHE A 114 -17.93 34.21 -7.05
N GLY A 115 -18.13 34.50 -8.33
CA GLY A 115 -19.47 34.73 -8.88
C GLY A 115 -20.33 33.46 -8.83
N MET A 116 -19.76 32.27 -9.03
CA MET A 116 -20.46 30.99 -8.81
C MET A 116 -21.00 30.89 -7.38
N VAL A 117 -20.18 31.19 -6.37
CA VAL A 117 -20.59 31.19 -4.96
C VAL A 117 -21.67 32.25 -4.68
N GLN A 118 -21.61 33.42 -5.31
CA GLN A 118 -22.64 34.46 -5.16
C GLN A 118 -23.98 34.03 -5.75
N ARG A 119 -23.98 33.40 -6.93
CA ARG A 119 -25.20 32.89 -7.59
C ARG A 119 -25.87 31.77 -6.79
N ALA A 120 -25.09 30.91 -6.13
CA ALA A 120 -25.61 29.83 -5.29
C ALA A 120 -26.35 30.30 -4.01
N LYS A 121 -26.23 31.57 -3.61
CA LYS A 121 -26.91 32.12 -2.41
C LYS A 121 -28.35 32.58 -2.66
N VAL A 122 -28.82 32.55 -3.90
CA VAL A 122 -30.13 33.07 -4.34
C VAL A 122 -31.11 31.92 -4.53
#